data_AF-A0A4S9W3E8-F1
#
_entry.id   AF-A0A4S9W3E8-F1
#
_cell.length_a   1.000
_cell.length_b   1.000
_cell.length_c   1.000
_cell.angle_alpha   90.00
_cell.angle_beta   90.00
_cell.angle_gamma   90.00
#
_symmetry.space_group_name_H-M   'P 1'
#
loop_
_entity.id
_entity.type
_entity.pdbx_description
1 polymer ?
#
loop_
_entity_poly.entity_id
_entity_poly.type
_entity_poly.pdbx_seq_one_letter_code
_entity_poly.pdbx_strand_id
1 'polypeptide(L)'
;MAIENAMMETQQVKTYAVCCTADLKIEAINQFLVEVHRREQEERLIPIFTVVHDLKTRLNGTTKELRSDDKILKSPFAGLDYPEVQRLLQQMVKDTGSKIDTEWFLVLDDESERTSSGVIVVVEGEYVRSVRVTYPTTSRDLAAASVAHPGIDEMIELANDKYNGILQD
;
A
#
# COMPACT_ATOMS: atom_id res chain seq x y z
N MET A 1 23.66 -3.88 5.27
CA MET A 1 23.48 -3.10 4.02
C MET A 1 22.14 -2.38 4.09
N ALA A 2 21.92 -1.34 3.29
CA ALA A 2 20.63 -0.66 3.26
C ALA A 2 19.61 -1.49 2.46
N ILE A 3 18.34 -1.46 2.86
CA ILE A 3 17.23 -2.01 2.08
C ILE A 3 17.16 -1.24 0.75
N GLU A 4 17.10 -1.97 -0.36
CA GLU A 4 16.95 -1.43 -1.71
C GLU A 4 15.53 -1.68 -2.21
N ASN A 5 14.91 -0.62 -2.74
CA ASN A 5 13.66 -0.70 -3.46
C ASN A 5 13.95 -0.94 -4.95
N ALA A 6 13.75 -2.17 -5.44
CA ALA A 6 13.93 -2.46 -6.85
C ALA A 6 12.72 -1.92 -7.62
N MET A 7 12.90 -0.78 -8.29
CA MET A 7 11.81 -0.05 -8.94
C MET A 7 11.48 -0.60 -10.33
N MET A 8 10.23 -0.48 -10.74
CA MET A 8 9.79 -0.64 -12.13
C MET A 8 9.66 0.73 -12.79
N GLU A 9 10.08 0.86 -14.04
CA GLU A 9 9.75 2.03 -14.84
C GLU A 9 8.24 2.03 -15.11
N THR A 10 7.55 3.06 -14.60
CA THR A 10 6.12 3.27 -14.83
C THR A 10 5.91 4.64 -15.49
N GLN A 11 4.97 4.70 -16.43
CA GLN A 11 4.54 5.96 -17.04
C GLN A 11 3.55 6.72 -16.14
N GLN A 12 3.22 6.20 -14.96
CA GLN A 12 2.30 6.85 -14.04
C GLN A 12 2.85 8.16 -13.48
N VAL A 13 1.96 9.15 -13.40
CA VAL A 13 2.26 10.47 -12.85
C VAL A 13 2.40 10.41 -11.33
N LYS A 14 1.69 9.50 -10.66
CA LYS A 14 1.65 9.32 -9.20
C LYS A 14 1.41 7.85 -8.85
N THR A 15 2.07 7.36 -7.82
CA THR A 15 1.91 5.99 -7.26
C THR A 15 1.25 6.05 -5.88
N TYR A 16 0.78 4.93 -5.35
CA TYR A 16 0.23 4.84 -4.00
C TYR A 16 1.23 4.21 -3.04
N ALA A 17 1.34 4.79 -1.84
CA ALA A 17 2.24 4.26 -0.82
C ALA A 17 1.76 2.91 -0.30
N VAL A 18 2.71 2.00 -0.06
CA VAL A 18 2.52 0.84 0.82
C VAL A 18 3.32 1.08 2.08
N CYS A 19 2.61 1.22 3.21
CA CYS A 19 3.15 1.53 4.52
C CYS A 19 3.00 0.31 5.44
N CYS A 20 4.10 -0.17 6.00
CA CYS A 20 4.04 -1.27 6.96
C CYS A 20 3.86 -0.70 8.37
N THR A 21 2.72 -0.88 9.04
CA THR A 21 2.55 -0.42 10.44
C THR A 21 3.03 -1.46 11.46
N ALA A 22 3.55 -2.58 10.96
CA ALA A 22 4.21 -3.63 11.71
C ALA A 22 5.60 -3.94 11.14
N ASP A 23 6.44 -4.60 11.94
CA ASP A 23 7.72 -5.14 11.50
C ASP A 23 7.48 -6.44 10.73
N LEU A 24 7.41 -6.33 9.40
CA LEU A 24 7.11 -7.46 8.52
C LEU A 24 8.37 -8.08 7.93
N LYS A 25 8.32 -9.39 7.66
CA LYS A 25 9.38 -10.05 6.91
C LYS A 25 9.43 -9.48 5.48
N ILE A 26 10.63 -9.25 4.97
CA ILE A 26 10.83 -8.83 3.58
C ILE A 26 10.22 -9.87 2.62
N GLU A 27 10.29 -11.16 2.97
CA GLU A 27 9.69 -12.25 2.21
C GLU A 27 8.16 -12.11 2.11
N ALA A 28 7.48 -11.70 3.19
CA ALA A 28 6.03 -11.49 3.20
C ALA A 28 5.61 -10.28 2.35
N ILE A 29 6.38 -9.18 2.42
CA ILE A 29 6.14 -8.00 1.57
C ILE A 29 6.36 -8.35 0.10
N ASN A 30 7.41 -9.10 -0.22
CA ASN A 30 7.67 -9.56 -1.59
C ASN A 30 6.59 -10.53 -2.06
N GLN A 31 6.04 -11.38 -1.20
CA GLN A 31 4.89 -12.22 -1.54
C GLN A 31 3.66 -11.37 -1.89
N PHE A 32 3.34 -10.35 -1.09
CA PHE A 32 2.29 -9.38 -1.42
C PHE A 32 2.51 -8.76 -2.81
N LEU A 33 3.72 -8.25 -3.09
CA LEU A 33 4.04 -7.65 -4.38
C LEU A 33 3.89 -8.65 -5.54
N VAL A 34 4.33 -9.90 -5.36
CA VAL A 34 4.19 -10.95 -6.37
C VAL A 34 2.71 -11.25 -6.67
N GLU A 35 1.88 -11.36 -5.63
CA GLU A 35 0.45 -11.64 -5.79
C GLU A 35 -0.28 -10.50 -6.50
N VAL A 36 -0.02 -9.25 -6.13
CA VAL A 36 -0.58 -8.07 -6.80
C VAL A 36 -0.11 -7.99 -8.24
N HIS A 37 1.20 -8.04 -8.50
CA HIS A 37 1.71 -7.90 -9.86
C HIS A 37 1.22 -9.01 -10.79
N ARG A 38 1.06 -10.24 -10.29
CA ARG A 38 0.47 -11.34 -11.07
C ARG A 38 -0.95 -10.97 -11.50
N ARG A 39 -1.77 -10.45 -10.59
CA ARG A 39 -3.15 -10.07 -10.89
C ARG A 39 -3.22 -8.87 -11.83
N GLU A 40 -2.37 -7.87 -11.63
CA GLU A 40 -2.27 -6.72 -12.53
C GLU A 40 -1.89 -7.14 -13.96
N GLN A 41 -0.98 -8.11 -14.12
CA GLN A 41 -0.63 -8.65 -15.43
C GLN A 41 -1.80 -9.40 -16.09
N GLU A 42 -2.54 -10.20 -15.32
CA GLU A 42 -3.74 -10.90 -15.80
C GLU A 42 -4.82 -9.93 -16.29
N GLU A 43 -5.03 -8.84 -15.55
CA GLU A 43 -6.04 -7.82 -15.85
C GLU A 43 -5.53 -6.69 -16.78
N ARG A 44 -4.25 -6.74 -17.20
CA ARG A 44 -3.56 -5.69 -17.98
C ARG A 44 -3.60 -4.31 -17.31
N LEU A 45 -3.56 -4.30 -15.98
CA LEU A 45 -3.46 -3.10 -15.17
C LEU A 45 -2.01 -2.63 -15.08
N ILE A 46 -1.84 -1.33 -14.85
CA ILE A 46 -0.52 -0.74 -14.62
C ILE A 46 -0.23 -0.89 -13.12
N PRO A 47 0.97 -1.38 -12.72
CA PRO A 47 1.36 -1.41 -11.31
C PRO A 47 1.30 -0.03 -10.68
N ILE A 48 0.74 0.05 -9.47
CA ILE A 48 0.49 1.35 -8.80
C ILE A 48 1.18 1.51 -7.45
N PHE A 49 1.74 0.45 -6.87
CA PHE A 49 2.23 0.44 -5.49
C PHE A 49 3.71 0.76 -5.35
N THR A 50 4.03 1.56 -4.35
CA THR A 50 5.39 1.94 -3.98
C THR A 50 5.60 1.70 -2.50
N VAL A 51 6.46 0.75 -2.15
CA VAL A 51 6.75 0.43 -0.74
C VAL A 51 7.64 1.50 -0.13
N VAL A 52 7.18 2.13 0.95
CA VAL A 52 7.94 3.16 1.66
C VAL A 52 8.66 2.54 2.85
N HIS A 53 9.94 2.22 2.65
CA HIS A 53 10.80 1.62 3.68
C HIS A 53 11.76 2.62 4.35
N ASP A 54 11.89 3.83 3.79
CA ASP A 54 12.72 4.93 4.31
C ASP A 54 12.07 6.27 3.94
N LEU A 55 12.15 7.24 4.85
CA LEU A 55 11.56 8.58 4.67
C LEU A 55 12.50 9.58 3.98
N LYS A 56 13.77 9.21 3.77
CA LYS A 56 14.79 10.10 3.17
C LYS A 56 15.05 9.81 1.69
N THR A 57 14.66 8.63 1.23
CA THR A 57 14.88 8.19 -0.14
C THR A 57 13.79 8.74 -1.06
N ARG A 58 14.20 9.32 -2.19
CA ARG A 58 13.28 9.73 -3.25
C ARG A 58 12.79 8.52 -4.02
N LEU A 59 11.48 8.30 -4.03
CA LEU A 59 10.81 7.21 -4.73
C LEU A 59 10.08 7.75 -5.96
N ASN A 60 10.37 7.17 -7.12
CA ASN A 60 10.01 7.70 -8.44
C ASN A 60 9.17 6.75 -9.32
N GLY A 61 8.72 5.62 -8.78
CA GLY A 61 8.02 4.57 -9.51
C GLY A 61 7.55 3.47 -8.57
N THR A 62 7.01 2.39 -9.14
CA THR A 62 6.47 1.29 -8.35
C THR A 62 7.54 0.31 -7.91
N THR A 63 7.30 -0.33 -6.77
CA THR A 63 8.21 -1.33 -6.20
C THR A 63 7.95 -2.68 -6.83
N LYS A 64 8.96 -3.26 -7.49
CA LYS A 64 8.93 -4.65 -7.95
C LYS A 64 9.12 -5.62 -6.79
N GLU A 65 10.14 -5.36 -6.00
CA GLU A 65 10.58 -6.17 -4.85
C GLU A 65 11.44 -5.31 -3.92
N LEU A 66 11.47 -5.68 -2.65
CA LEU A 66 12.46 -5.21 -1.68
C LEU A 66 13.64 -6.17 -1.64
N ARG A 67 14.86 -5.64 -1.76
CA ARG A 67 16.10 -6.40 -1.62
C ARG A 67 16.80 -5.97 -0.34
N SER A 68 17.12 -6.93 0.51
CA SER A 68 17.80 -6.67 1.77
C SER A 68 18.53 -7.93 2.24
N ASP A 69 19.66 -7.73 2.93
CA ASP A 69 20.28 -8.79 3.74
C ASP A 69 19.48 -9.03 5.03
N ASP A 70 18.78 -8.00 5.51
CA ASP A 70 17.93 -8.10 6.69
C ASP A 70 16.62 -8.79 6.32
N LYS A 71 16.21 -9.76 7.14
CA LYS A 71 14.97 -10.53 6.91
C LYS A 71 13.71 -9.77 7.27
N ILE A 72 13.82 -8.73 8.10
CA ILE A 72 12.69 -7.98 8.66
C ILE A 72 12.84 -6.52 8.25
N LEU A 73 11.77 -5.95 7.69
CA LEU A 73 11.65 -4.53 7.47
C LEU A 73 11.33 -3.85 8.81
N LYS A 74 12.25 -3.01 9.29
CA LYS A 74 11.97 -2.07 10.38
C LYS A 74 11.30 -0.84 9.78
N SER A 75 9.99 -0.82 9.83
CA SER A 75 9.22 0.21 9.13
C SER A 75 9.29 1.56 9.85
N PRO A 76 9.43 2.69 9.13
CA PRO A 76 9.29 4.01 9.73
C PRO A 76 7.86 4.31 10.22
N PHE A 77 6.89 3.45 9.87
CA PHE A 77 5.49 3.57 10.26
C PHE A 77 5.06 2.60 11.37
N ALA A 78 6.01 1.83 11.91
CA ALA A 78 5.70 0.82 12.92
C ALA A 78 5.01 1.44 14.14
N GLY A 79 3.83 0.90 14.50
CA GLY A 79 3.04 1.34 15.66
C GLY A 79 2.31 2.68 15.50
N LEU A 80 2.31 3.29 14.31
CA LEU A 80 1.60 4.54 14.04
C LEU A 80 0.16 4.30 13.63
N ASP A 81 -0.70 5.27 13.94
CA ASP A 81 -2.07 5.30 13.41
C ASP A 81 -2.13 5.89 11.99
N TYR A 82 -3.30 5.77 11.33
CA TYR A 82 -3.44 6.19 9.93
C TYR A 82 -3.23 7.71 9.69
N PRO A 83 -3.76 8.63 10.54
CA PRO A 83 -3.40 10.05 10.46
C PRO A 83 -1.90 10.33 10.59
N GLU A 84 -1.21 9.65 11.51
CA GLU A 84 0.24 9.79 11.69
C GLU A 84 1.02 9.28 10.48
N VAL A 85 0.60 8.15 9.90
CA VAL A 85 1.15 7.61 8.65
C VAL A 85 1.00 8.62 7.52
N GLN A 86 -0.20 9.17 7.31
CA GLN A 86 -0.44 10.21 6.30
C GLN A 86 0.50 11.41 6.53
N ARG A 87 0.59 11.90 7.77
CA ARG A 87 1.41 13.07 8.09
C ARG A 87 2.88 12.84 7.74
N LEU A 88 3.41 11.65 8.04
CA LEU A 88 4.78 11.28 7.67
C LEU A 88 4.96 11.14 6.16
N LEU A 89 3.99 10.57 5.44
CA LEU A 89 4.01 10.48 3.98
C LEU A 89 4.03 11.87 3.34
N GLN A 90 3.18 12.79 3.80
CA GLN A 90 3.14 14.18 3.32
C GLN A 90 4.47 14.89 3.54
N GLN A 91 5.06 14.73 4.73
CA GLN A 91 6.36 15.31 5.05
C GLN A 91 7.46 14.72 4.16
N MET A 92 7.48 13.40 3.99
CA MET A 92 8.44 12.69 3.14
C MET A 92 8.35 13.11 1.67
N VAL A 93 7.14 13.22 1.12
CA VAL A 93 6.92 13.69 -0.25
C VAL A 93 7.40 15.12 -0.42
N LYS A 94 7.14 16.00 0.56
CA LYS A 94 7.60 17.39 0.56
C LYS A 94 9.13 17.47 0.59
N ASP A 95 9.80 16.64 1.38
CA ASP A 95 11.25 16.68 1.58
C ASP A 95 12.01 16.04 0.41
N THR A 96 11.46 14.98 -0.20
CA THR A 96 12.14 14.18 -1.22
C THR A 96 11.71 14.50 -2.66
N GLY A 97 10.54 15.12 -2.84
CA GLY A 97 9.92 15.30 -4.16
C GLY A 97 9.50 13.97 -4.80
N SER A 98 9.15 12.97 -3.97
CA SER A 98 8.60 11.68 -4.41
C SER A 98 7.22 11.86 -5.02
N LYS A 99 6.89 11.06 -6.04
CA LYS A 99 5.59 11.14 -6.74
C LYS A 99 4.60 10.13 -6.17
N ILE A 100 4.24 10.31 -4.90
CA ILE A 100 3.39 9.39 -4.16
C ILE A 100 2.11 10.11 -3.70
N ASP A 101 0.98 9.42 -3.77
CA ASP A 101 -0.26 9.82 -3.13
C ASP A 101 -0.18 9.68 -1.61
N THR A 102 -0.71 10.70 -0.92
CA THR A 102 -0.65 10.83 0.52
C THR A 102 -2.03 10.84 1.16
N GLU A 103 -3.09 10.91 0.35
CA GLU A 103 -4.48 10.83 0.83
C GLU A 103 -4.93 9.38 0.81
N TRP A 104 -4.60 8.66 -0.27
CA TRP A 104 -4.85 7.24 -0.45
C TRP A 104 -3.56 6.45 -0.33
N PHE A 105 -3.56 5.44 0.53
CA PHE A 105 -2.42 4.54 0.69
C PHE A 105 -2.88 3.15 1.16
N LEU A 106 -2.00 2.17 1.01
CA LEU A 106 -2.19 0.82 1.51
C LEU A 106 -1.37 0.63 2.79
N VAL A 107 -1.96 0.00 3.78
CA VAL A 107 -1.29 -0.44 5.01
C VAL A 107 -1.14 -1.95 5.02
N LEU A 108 0.07 -2.41 5.34
CA LEU A 108 0.33 -3.79 5.75
C LEU A 108 0.59 -3.81 7.26
N ASP A 109 -0.22 -4.55 8.00
CA ASP A 109 -0.15 -4.66 9.46
C ASP A 109 0.12 -6.10 9.91
N ASP A 110 0.10 -6.36 11.21
CA ASP A 110 0.38 -7.69 11.78
C ASP A 110 -0.53 -8.80 11.22
N GLU A 111 -1.72 -8.43 10.76
CA GLU A 111 -2.72 -9.35 10.22
C GLU A 111 -2.47 -9.68 8.74
N SER A 112 -1.69 -8.85 8.05
CA SER A 112 -1.50 -8.96 6.62
C SER A 112 -0.85 -10.28 6.18
N GLU A 113 0.21 -10.73 6.85
CA GLU A 113 0.86 -12.03 6.55
C GLU A 113 -0.09 -13.20 6.80
N ARG A 114 -0.89 -13.13 7.87
CA ARG A 114 -1.79 -14.23 8.28
C ARG A 114 -2.99 -14.38 7.35
N THR A 115 -3.50 -13.26 6.84
CA THR A 115 -4.77 -13.20 6.11
C THR A 115 -4.60 -12.95 4.62
N SER A 116 -3.36 -12.79 4.13
CA SER A 116 -3.06 -12.39 2.75
C SER A 116 -3.88 -11.16 2.32
N SER A 117 -3.93 -10.14 3.20
CA SER A 117 -4.75 -8.94 3.01
C SER A 117 -4.01 -7.66 3.40
N GLY A 118 -4.35 -6.55 2.75
CA GLY A 118 -3.90 -5.21 3.09
C GLY A 118 -5.08 -4.33 3.46
N VAL A 119 -4.83 -3.18 4.08
CA VAL A 119 -5.86 -2.20 4.40
C VAL A 119 -5.73 -1.00 3.48
N ILE A 120 -6.73 -0.76 2.64
CA ILE A 120 -6.84 0.49 1.90
C ILE A 120 -7.29 1.56 2.88
N VAL A 121 -6.58 2.67 2.89
CA VAL A 121 -6.84 3.80 3.80
C VAL A 121 -6.98 5.07 2.97
N VAL A 122 -8.00 5.87 3.30
CA VAL A 122 -8.11 7.25 2.88
C VAL A 122 -8.22 8.17 4.09
N VAL A 123 -7.48 9.27 4.06
CA VAL A 123 -7.56 10.33 5.06
C VAL A 123 -7.86 11.66 4.38
N GLU A 124 -9.08 12.16 4.58
CA GLU A 124 -9.64 13.39 4.02
C GLU A 124 -9.94 14.39 5.14
N GLY A 125 -8.96 15.26 5.44
CA GLY A 125 -9.04 16.16 6.58
C GLY A 125 -9.09 15.39 7.90
N GLU A 126 -10.21 15.50 8.61
CA GLU A 126 -10.42 14.79 9.90
C GLU A 126 -11.06 13.40 9.71
N TYR A 127 -11.46 13.04 8.48
CA TYR A 127 -12.15 11.78 8.22
C TYR A 127 -11.15 10.71 7.79
N VAL A 128 -11.12 9.62 8.54
CA VAL A 128 -10.35 8.41 8.22
C VAL A 128 -11.33 7.31 7.85
N ARG A 129 -11.13 6.71 6.68
CA ARG A 129 -11.88 5.52 6.25
C ARG A 129 -10.91 4.45 5.82
N SER A 130 -11.26 3.20 6.11
CA SER A 130 -10.39 2.08 5.80
C SER A 130 -11.18 0.81 5.54
N VAL A 131 -10.69 0.00 4.61
CA VAL A 131 -11.28 -1.31 4.30
C VAL A 131 -10.16 -2.32 4.07
N ARG A 132 -10.29 -3.51 4.66
CA ARG A 132 -9.35 -4.61 4.46
C ARG A 132 -9.72 -5.36 3.19
N VAL A 133 -8.73 -5.65 2.37
CA VAL A 133 -8.89 -6.21 1.03
C VAL A 133 -7.83 -7.28 0.78
N THR A 134 -8.20 -8.39 0.14
CA THR A 134 -7.23 -9.43 -0.23
C THR A 134 -6.16 -8.92 -1.19
N TYR A 135 -4.91 -9.37 -1.03
CA TYR A 135 -3.78 -8.90 -1.83
C TYR A 135 -4.06 -8.82 -3.34
N PRO A 136 -4.61 -9.85 -4.02
CA PRO A 136 -4.76 -9.82 -5.46
C PRO A 136 -5.62 -8.65 -5.95
N THR A 137 -6.62 -8.23 -5.18
CA THR A 137 -7.56 -7.19 -5.61
C THR A 137 -7.19 -5.78 -5.12
N THR A 138 -6.24 -5.66 -4.18
CA THR A 138 -5.87 -4.38 -3.55
C THR A 138 -5.56 -3.26 -4.55
N SER A 139 -4.81 -3.52 -5.62
CA SER A 139 -4.44 -2.46 -6.58
C SER A 139 -5.63 -1.95 -7.37
N ARG A 140 -6.43 -2.86 -7.92
CA ARG A 140 -7.67 -2.55 -8.64
C ARG A 140 -8.64 -1.80 -7.75
N ASP A 141 -8.87 -2.32 -6.55
CA ASP A 141 -9.85 -1.80 -5.61
C ASP A 141 -9.44 -0.41 -5.08
N LEU A 142 -8.14 -0.19 -4.81
CA LEU A 142 -7.63 1.13 -4.45
C LEU A 142 -7.76 2.12 -5.60
N ALA A 143 -7.34 1.74 -6.81
CA ALA A 143 -7.44 2.60 -7.99
C ALA A 143 -8.90 2.97 -8.32
N ALA A 144 -9.82 2.03 -8.13
CA ALA A 144 -11.25 2.25 -8.31
C ALA A 144 -11.83 3.21 -7.24
N ALA A 145 -11.41 3.03 -5.98
CA ALA A 145 -11.83 3.87 -4.87
C ALA A 145 -11.35 5.32 -5.02
N SER A 146 -10.10 5.53 -5.42
CA SER A 146 -9.50 6.87 -5.50
C SER A 146 -10.02 7.74 -6.66
N VAL A 147 -10.59 7.12 -7.70
CA VAL A 147 -11.17 7.82 -8.86
C VAL A 147 -12.71 7.91 -8.77
N ALA A 148 -13.30 7.30 -7.73
CA ALA A 148 -14.72 7.12 -7.51
C ALA A 148 -15.38 6.22 -8.56
N HIS A 149 -15.21 4.90 -8.45
CA HIS A 149 -16.29 3.87 -8.42
C HIS A 149 -15.70 2.43 -8.38
N PRO A 150 -16.07 1.57 -7.40
CA PRO A 150 -16.87 1.87 -6.21
C PRO A 150 -16.11 2.79 -5.24
N GLY A 151 -16.83 3.61 -4.47
CA GLY A 151 -16.22 4.44 -3.42
C GLY A 151 -15.85 3.61 -2.18
N ILE A 152 -15.00 4.15 -1.29
CA ILE A 152 -14.57 3.38 -0.11
C ILE A 152 -15.73 3.01 0.83
N ASP A 153 -16.79 3.82 0.91
CA ASP A 153 -17.96 3.53 1.75
C ASP A 153 -18.70 2.27 1.25
N GLU A 154 -18.90 2.14 -0.07
CA GLU A 154 -19.52 0.96 -0.68
C GLU A 154 -18.66 -0.30 -0.46
N MET A 155 -17.34 -0.15 -0.52
CA MET A 155 -16.41 -1.24 -0.22
C MET A 155 -16.51 -1.70 1.24
N ILE A 156 -16.63 -0.76 2.19
CA ILE A 156 -16.81 -1.05 3.61
C ILE A 156 -18.13 -1.82 3.83
N GLU A 157 -19.22 -1.37 3.22
CA GLU A 157 -20.51 -2.05 3.29
C GLU A 157 -20.41 -3.48 2.75
N LEU A 158 -19.83 -3.67 1.56
CA LEU A 158 -19.66 -5.00 0.96
C LEU A 158 -18.80 -5.92 1.84
N ALA A 159 -17.67 -5.42 2.37
CA ALA A 159 -16.78 -6.20 3.23
C ALA A 159 -17.52 -6.70 4.49
N ASN A 160 -18.31 -5.83 5.14
CA ASN A 160 -19.03 -6.16 6.37
C ASN A 160 -20.22 -7.09 6.12
N ASP A 161 -20.99 -6.86 5.06
CA ASP A 161 -22.23 -7.58 4.82
C ASP A 161 -22.02 -8.95 4.16
N LYS A 162 -20.98 -9.09 3.34
CA LYS A 162 -20.81 -10.28 2.48
C LYS A 162 -19.52 -11.06 2.74
N TYR A 163 -18.49 -10.44 3.31
CA TYR A 163 -17.15 -11.01 3.30
C TYR A 163 -16.45 -11.04 4.67
N ASN A 164 -17.22 -11.08 5.76
CA ASN A 164 -16.69 -11.17 7.14
C ASN A 164 -15.59 -10.13 7.46
N GLY A 165 -15.70 -8.93 6.89
CA GLY A 165 -14.77 -7.82 7.13
C GLY A 165 -13.53 -7.77 6.23
N ILE A 166 -13.38 -8.67 5.24
CA ILE A 166 -12.30 -8.62 4.24
C ILE A 166 -12.89 -8.64 2.83
N LEU A 167 -12.79 -7.54 2.10
CA LEU A 167 -13.24 -7.48 0.71
C LEU A 167 -12.43 -8.45 -0.17
N GLN A 168 -13.14 -9.25 -0.95
CA GLN A 168 -12.60 -10.22 -1.89
C GLN A 168 -13.52 -10.34 -3.11
N ASP A 169 -12.96 -10.79 -4.24
CA ASP A 169 -13.71 -11.13 -5.46
C ASP A 169 -14.66 -12.32 -5.23
#